data_AF-A0A2N1RI88-F1
#
_entry.id   AF-A0A2N1RI88-F1
#
_cell.length_a   1.000
_cell.length_b   1.000
_cell.length_c   1.000
_cell.angle_alpha   90.00
_cell.angle_beta   90.00
_cell.angle_gamma   90.00
#
_symmetry.space_group_name_H-M   'P 1'
#
loop_
_entity.id
_entity.type
_entity.pdbx_description
1 polymer ?
#
loop_
_entity_poly.entity_id
_entity_poly.type
_entity_poly.pdbx_seq_one_letter_code
_entity_poly.pdbx_strand_id
1 'polypeptide(L)'
;MKSPKELSLERKLLSLLDASAPSGIIAKLLVEDEEVQMMQDYANSVSIIRLGYNDHGPVHMRQVARNAVVMMHLLKKSNIQGSLERDRSGTFEESLSAVILASFLHDLGMAVGRQDHELLSVVLATPVITRILEQAYPNDLHKRVVVRSIALEGIVGHMTNRKIHSIEAGMILVADGCDMEKGRARIPIALNTEPKIGDIHKYSANSIESVDIEAGEEKPIKIVVEMSSDVGFFQIEEVLIHKVNSSPVKPYIELYAGVIGQPKKRYL
;
A
#
# COMPACT_ATOMS: atom_id res chain seq x y z
N MET A 1 -10.16 11.78 -16.21
CA MET A 1 -9.11 12.81 -16.02
C MET A 1 -8.66 12.72 -14.57
N LYS A 2 -7.36 12.57 -14.32
CA LYS A 2 -6.82 12.39 -12.97
C LYS A 2 -6.99 13.64 -12.11
N SER A 3 -7.24 13.45 -10.82
CA SER A 3 -7.31 14.53 -9.84
C SER A 3 -5.94 15.17 -9.57
N PRO A 4 -5.89 16.42 -9.06
CA PRO A 4 -4.65 17.03 -8.63
C PRO A 4 -3.89 16.23 -7.56
N LYS A 5 -4.61 15.49 -6.72
CA LYS A 5 -4.01 14.64 -5.67
C LYS A 5 -3.31 13.42 -6.31
N GLU A 6 -3.94 12.76 -7.27
CA GLU A 6 -3.30 11.68 -8.04
C GLU A 6 -2.01 12.17 -8.70
N LEU A 7 -2.07 13.27 -9.46
CA LEU A 7 -0.89 13.82 -10.14
C LEU A 7 0.23 14.21 -9.18
N SER A 8 -0.12 14.73 -7.98
CA SER A 8 0.85 15.04 -6.94
C SER A 8 1.53 13.77 -6.39
N LEU A 9 0.76 12.72 -6.13
CA LEU A 9 1.28 11.44 -5.65
C LEU A 9 2.14 10.74 -6.70
N GLU A 10 1.75 10.78 -7.98
CA GLU A 10 2.54 10.23 -9.09
C GLU A 10 3.90 10.91 -9.18
N ARG A 11 3.95 12.25 -9.14
CA ARG A 11 5.22 12.99 -9.12
C ARG A 11 6.10 12.60 -7.92
N LYS A 12 5.50 12.49 -6.73
CA LYS A 12 6.22 12.07 -5.51
C LYS A 12 6.76 10.65 -5.64
N LEU A 13 5.95 9.70 -6.11
CA LEU A 13 6.35 8.31 -6.30
C LEU A 13 7.51 8.22 -7.31
N LEU A 14 7.36 8.83 -8.49
CA LEU A 14 8.38 8.80 -9.53
C LEU A 14 9.68 9.48 -9.09
N SER A 15 9.62 10.51 -8.24
CA SER A 15 10.83 11.15 -7.70
C SER A 15 11.66 10.27 -6.75
N LEU A 16 11.09 9.16 -6.26
CA LEU A 16 11.78 8.21 -5.39
C LEU A 16 12.50 7.10 -6.16
N LEU A 17 12.42 7.10 -7.49
CA LEU A 17 12.87 6.02 -8.36
C LEU A 17 13.83 6.57 -9.43
N ASP A 18 14.81 5.76 -9.81
CA ASP A 18 15.61 6.04 -11.00
C ASP A 18 14.74 5.73 -12.24
N ALA A 19 14.46 6.75 -13.04
CA ALA A 19 13.61 6.64 -14.23
C ALA A 19 14.17 5.68 -15.30
N SER A 20 15.47 5.39 -15.27
CA SER A 20 16.12 4.45 -16.19
C SER A 20 16.13 3.01 -15.67
N ALA A 21 15.88 2.81 -14.38
CA ALA A 21 15.85 1.50 -13.76
C ALA A 21 14.48 0.81 -13.99
N PRO A 22 14.42 -0.53 -13.99
CA PRO A 22 13.17 -1.28 -14.20
C PRO A 22 12.01 -0.85 -13.31
N SER A 23 12.23 -0.58 -12.02
CA SER A 23 11.20 -0.14 -11.08
C SER A 23 10.65 1.25 -11.43
N GLY A 24 11.50 2.16 -11.91
CA GLY A 24 11.07 3.47 -12.43
C GLY A 24 10.28 3.35 -13.73
N ILE A 25 10.69 2.46 -14.64
CA ILE A 25 9.95 2.16 -15.88
C ILE A 25 8.57 1.57 -15.54
N ILE A 26 8.51 0.61 -14.63
CA ILE A 26 7.27 -0.02 -14.15
C ILE A 26 6.33 1.01 -13.55
N ALA A 27 6.82 1.86 -12.64
CA ALA A 27 6.02 2.91 -12.04
C ALA A 27 5.46 3.86 -13.10
N LYS A 28 6.29 4.27 -14.08
CA LYS A 28 5.86 5.10 -15.20
C LYS A 28 4.75 4.43 -16.03
N LEU A 29 4.96 3.18 -16.43
CA LEU A 29 3.99 2.40 -17.20
C LEU A 29 2.66 2.30 -16.45
N LEU A 30 2.68 1.99 -15.15
CA LEU A 30 1.47 1.89 -14.33
C LEU A 30 0.72 3.22 -14.22
N VAL A 31 1.41 4.34 -14.02
CA VAL A 31 0.74 5.64 -13.94
C VAL A 31 0.17 6.06 -15.29
N GLU A 32 0.81 5.71 -16.40
CA GLU A 32 0.34 6.06 -17.75
C GLU A 32 -0.72 5.09 -18.30
N ASP A 33 -1.00 4.00 -17.60
CA ASP A 33 -1.87 2.94 -18.06
C ASP A 33 -3.37 3.28 -17.92
N GLU A 34 -4.05 3.43 -19.07
CA GLU A 34 -5.47 3.79 -19.10
C GLU A 34 -6.37 2.68 -18.54
N GLU A 35 -6.06 1.42 -18.77
CA GLU A 35 -6.84 0.28 -18.28
C GLU A 35 -6.77 0.22 -16.75
N VAL A 36 -5.57 0.32 -16.18
CA VAL A 36 -5.37 0.38 -14.72
C VAL A 36 -6.12 1.57 -14.13
N GLN A 37 -6.03 2.76 -14.73
CA GLN A 37 -6.78 3.92 -14.24
C GLN A 37 -8.29 3.65 -14.21
N MET A 38 -8.86 3.14 -15.30
CA MET A 38 -10.31 2.87 -15.36
C MET A 38 -10.75 1.79 -14.37
N MET A 39 -9.94 0.75 -14.16
CA MET A 39 -10.22 -0.28 -13.16
C MET A 39 -10.20 0.30 -11.74
N GLN A 40 -9.21 1.14 -11.41
CA GLN A 40 -9.13 1.80 -10.10
C GLN A 40 -10.30 2.78 -9.86
N ASP A 41 -10.69 3.54 -10.88
CA ASP A 41 -11.84 4.46 -10.82
C ASP A 41 -13.14 3.68 -10.56
N TYR A 42 -13.32 2.55 -11.25
CA TYR A 42 -14.50 1.70 -11.08
C TYR A 42 -14.50 0.98 -9.72
N ALA A 43 -13.35 0.46 -9.28
CA ALA A 43 -13.16 -0.11 -7.95
C ALA A 43 -13.58 0.88 -6.86
N ASN A 44 -13.22 2.15 -7.00
CA ASN A 44 -13.61 3.18 -6.06
C ASN A 44 -15.12 3.46 -6.07
N SER A 45 -15.71 3.47 -7.27
CA SER A 45 -17.16 3.64 -7.44
C SER A 45 -17.93 2.51 -6.76
N VAL A 46 -17.49 1.26 -6.92
CA VAL A 46 -18.08 0.11 -6.24
C VAL A 46 -17.88 0.23 -4.73
N SER A 47 -16.68 0.56 -4.26
CA SER A 47 -16.38 0.69 -2.84
C SER A 47 -17.23 1.76 -2.15
N ILE A 48 -17.19 2.99 -2.65
CA ILE A 48 -17.81 4.15 -1.98
C ILE A 48 -19.30 4.21 -2.28
N ILE A 49 -19.70 4.20 -3.56
CA ILE A 49 -21.08 4.49 -3.97
C ILE A 49 -21.97 3.27 -3.74
N ARG A 50 -21.51 2.07 -4.13
CA ARG A 50 -22.34 0.86 -4.06
C ARG A 50 -22.30 0.22 -2.67
N LEU A 51 -21.14 0.18 -2.02
CA LEU A 51 -20.95 -0.58 -0.77
C LEU A 51 -20.80 0.30 0.49
N GLY A 52 -20.53 1.60 0.34
CA GLY A 52 -20.39 2.52 1.47
C GLY A 52 -19.09 2.36 2.29
N TYR A 53 -18.06 1.75 1.69
CA TYR A 53 -16.71 1.63 2.26
C TYR A 53 -15.83 2.86 1.94
N ASN A 54 -14.61 2.88 2.47
CA ASN A 54 -13.62 3.93 2.23
C ASN A 54 -13.01 3.83 0.81
N ASP A 55 -12.16 4.81 0.48
CA ASP A 55 -11.42 4.86 -0.79
C ASP A 55 -10.63 3.57 -1.04
N HIS A 56 -10.95 2.91 -2.16
CA HIS A 56 -10.22 1.77 -2.73
C HIS A 56 -9.88 2.09 -4.20
N GLY A 57 -9.52 3.36 -4.41
CA GLY A 57 -9.38 3.98 -5.72
C GLY A 57 -7.96 4.38 -6.10
N PRO A 58 -7.81 5.24 -7.11
CA PRO A 58 -6.49 5.60 -7.64
C PRO A 58 -5.60 6.35 -6.63
N VAL A 59 -6.20 7.18 -5.76
CA VAL A 59 -5.46 7.93 -4.73
C VAL A 59 -4.88 6.98 -3.70
N HIS A 60 -5.70 6.09 -3.15
CA HIS A 60 -5.29 4.98 -2.27
C HIS A 60 -4.07 4.26 -2.85
N MET A 61 -4.21 3.63 -4.03
CA MET A 61 -3.18 2.71 -4.53
C MET A 61 -1.84 3.41 -4.80
N ARG A 62 -1.87 4.69 -5.20
CA ARG A 62 -0.66 5.53 -5.36
C ARG A 62 0.01 5.85 -4.02
N GLN A 63 -0.77 6.15 -3.00
CA GLN A 63 -0.24 6.44 -1.67
C GLN A 63 0.38 5.18 -1.05
N VAL A 64 -0.26 4.02 -1.19
CA VAL A 64 0.30 2.73 -0.76
C VAL A 64 1.62 2.43 -1.48
N ALA A 65 1.67 2.62 -2.81
CA ALA A 65 2.91 2.44 -3.57
C ALA A 65 4.02 3.37 -3.09
N ARG A 66 3.71 4.65 -2.85
CA ARG A 66 4.67 5.61 -2.31
C ARG A 66 5.18 5.17 -0.93
N ASN A 67 4.27 4.81 -0.01
CA ASN A 67 4.63 4.37 1.33
C ASN A 67 5.56 3.15 1.27
N ALA A 68 5.21 2.16 0.46
CA ALA A 68 6.01 0.95 0.31
C ALA A 68 7.40 1.23 -0.25
N VAL A 69 7.53 2.10 -1.27
CA VAL A 69 8.84 2.50 -1.82
C VAL A 69 9.69 3.23 -0.77
N VAL A 70 9.10 4.16 0.00
CA VAL A 70 9.83 4.84 1.08
C VAL A 70 10.36 3.83 2.10
N MET A 71 9.51 2.91 2.55
CA MET A 71 9.89 1.90 3.53
C MET A 71 10.94 0.92 3.00
N MET A 72 10.86 0.50 1.72
CA MET A 72 11.89 -0.32 1.09
C MET A 72 13.25 0.39 1.05
N HIS A 73 13.28 1.68 0.76
CA HIS A 73 14.51 2.48 0.82
C HIS A 73 15.07 2.60 2.24
N LEU A 74 14.23 2.68 3.27
CA LEU A 74 14.67 2.67 4.67
C LEU A 74 15.31 1.34 5.07
N LEU A 75 14.74 0.20 4.65
CA LEU A 75 15.35 -1.11 4.84
C LEU A 75 16.71 -1.19 4.16
N LYS A 76 16.80 -0.78 2.89
CA LYS A 76 18.06 -0.80 2.15
C LYS A 76 19.14 0.08 2.77
N LYS A 77 18.79 1.30 3.19
CA LYS A 77 19.73 2.21 3.90
C LYS A 77 20.26 1.60 5.19
N SER A 78 19.48 0.72 5.81
CA SER A 78 19.86 -0.02 7.03
C SER A 78 20.50 -1.38 6.74
N ASN A 79 20.89 -1.65 5.50
CA ASN A 79 21.47 -2.91 5.03
C ASN A 79 20.60 -4.16 5.30
N ILE A 80 19.27 -3.98 5.40
CA ILE A 80 18.32 -5.09 5.51
C ILE A 80 17.96 -5.56 4.11
N GLN A 81 18.26 -6.83 3.82
CA GLN A 81 17.99 -7.47 2.54
C GLN A 81 16.52 -7.89 2.42
N GLY A 82 15.96 -7.73 1.22
CA GLY A 82 14.67 -8.31 0.84
C GLY A 82 14.72 -9.84 0.77
N SER A 83 13.57 -10.50 0.59
CA SER A 83 13.59 -11.96 0.41
C SER A 83 14.26 -12.35 -0.90
N LEU A 84 14.05 -11.62 -2.00
CA LEU A 84 14.72 -11.94 -3.27
C LEU A 84 16.24 -11.92 -3.18
N GLU A 85 16.81 -10.97 -2.43
CA GLU A 85 18.25 -10.88 -2.19
C GLU A 85 18.75 -12.05 -1.32
N ARG A 86 18.02 -12.39 -0.25
CA ARG A 86 18.36 -13.52 0.63
C ARG A 86 18.27 -14.86 -0.09
N ASP A 87 17.28 -15.01 -0.97
CA ASP A 87 17.04 -16.20 -1.78
C ASP A 87 17.96 -16.25 -3.03
N ARG A 88 18.82 -15.23 -3.22
CA ARG A 88 19.70 -15.08 -4.39
C ARG A 88 18.97 -15.17 -5.73
N SER A 89 17.70 -14.77 -5.73
CA SER A 89 16.77 -14.86 -6.86
C SER A 89 16.45 -13.49 -7.47
N GLY A 90 16.98 -12.41 -6.88
CA GLY A 90 16.87 -11.07 -7.42
C GLY A 90 17.70 -10.09 -6.60
N THR A 91 17.64 -8.83 -6.99
CA THR A 91 18.24 -7.72 -6.27
C THR A 91 17.15 -6.84 -5.67
N PHE A 92 17.55 -5.83 -4.88
CA PHE A 92 16.65 -4.77 -4.44
C PHE A 92 15.79 -4.16 -5.56
N GLU A 93 16.31 -4.09 -6.79
CA GLU A 93 15.57 -3.53 -7.93
C GLU A 93 14.35 -4.38 -8.31
N GLU A 94 14.50 -5.71 -8.29
CA GLU A 94 13.39 -6.63 -8.50
C GLU A 94 12.41 -6.60 -7.31
N SER A 95 12.92 -6.43 -6.08
CA SER A 95 12.06 -6.24 -4.90
C SER A 95 11.22 -4.97 -5.00
N LEU A 96 11.82 -3.83 -5.39
CA LEU A 96 11.07 -2.58 -5.63
C LEU A 96 10.04 -2.75 -6.73
N SER A 97 10.41 -3.39 -7.84
CA SER A 97 9.50 -3.66 -8.95
C SER A 97 8.28 -4.46 -8.52
N ALA A 98 8.48 -5.52 -7.73
CA ALA A 98 7.40 -6.34 -7.21
C ALA A 98 6.50 -5.57 -6.24
N VAL A 99 7.11 -4.77 -5.35
CA VAL A 99 6.39 -3.96 -4.37
C VAL A 99 5.52 -2.89 -5.06
N ILE A 100 6.05 -2.20 -6.07
CA ILE A 100 5.30 -1.20 -6.84
C ILE A 100 4.11 -1.86 -7.54
N LEU A 101 4.31 -2.97 -8.24
CA LEU A 101 3.24 -3.70 -8.92
C LEU A 101 2.15 -4.15 -7.94
N ALA A 102 2.55 -4.73 -6.81
CA ALA A 102 1.60 -5.16 -5.80
C ALA A 102 0.80 -3.99 -5.25
N SER A 103 1.45 -2.93 -4.79
CA SER A 103 0.78 -1.76 -4.22
C SER A 103 -0.19 -1.09 -5.19
N PHE A 104 0.18 -0.99 -6.46
CA PHE A 104 -0.66 -0.33 -7.47
C PHE A 104 -1.88 -1.15 -7.91
N LEU A 105 -1.87 -2.46 -7.68
CA LEU A 105 -2.88 -3.38 -8.23
C LEU A 105 -3.61 -4.21 -7.16
N HIS A 106 -3.25 -4.07 -5.88
CA HIS A 106 -3.75 -4.95 -4.81
C HIS A 106 -5.27 -4.93 -4.61
N ASP A 107 -5.91 -3.82 -4.96
CA ASP A 107 -7.32 -3.55 -4.70
C ASP A 107 -8.21 -3.62 -5.96
N LEU A 108 -7.66 -4.01 -7.13
CA LEU A 108 -8.45 -4.05 -8.37
C LEU A 108 -9.70 -4.93 -8.27
N GLY A 109 -9.69 -5.99 -7.47
CA GLY A 109 -10.82 -6.87 -7.21
C GLY A 109 -12.04 -6.16 -6.62
N MET A 110 -11.86 -4.99 -5.99
CA MET A 110 -12.98 -4.16 -5.51
C MET A 110 -13.88 -3.68 -6.66
N ALA A 111 -13.39 -3.66 -7.91
CA ALA A 111 -14.20 -3.43 -9.11
C ALA A 111 -15.31 -4.48 -9.29
N VAL A 112 -15.12 -5.68 -8.73
CA VAL A 112 -16.08 -6.79 -8.79
C VAL A 112 -16.92 -6.86 -7.52
N GLY A 113 -16.27 -6.78 -6.35
CA GLY A 113 -16.95 -6.83 -5.05
C GLY A 113 -15.97 -6.89 -3.89
N ARG A 114 -16.50 -6.89 -2.65
CA ARG A 114 -15.67 -6.87 -1.42
C ARG A 114 -15.13 -8.25 -1.01
N GLN A 115 -15.96 -9.28 -1.17
CA GLN A 115 -15.61 -10.62 -0.75
C GLN A 115 -14.49 -11.17 -1.64
N ASP A 116 -13.42 -11.68 -1.01
CA ASP A 116 -12.25 -12.25 -1.68
C ASP A 116 -11.64 -11.31 -2.75
N HIS A 117 -11.76 -9.99 -2.56
CA HIS A 117 -11.25 -9.02 -3.54
C HIS A 117 -9.75 -9.16 -3.74
N GLU A 118 -8.99 -9.63 -2.75
CA GLU A 118 -7.56 -9.96 -2.90
C GLU A 118 -7.31 -11.07 -3.95
N LEU A 119 -8.18 -12.08 -4.05
CA LEU A 119 -8.09 -13.13 -5.07
C LEU A 119 -8.52 -12.61 -6.44
N LEU A 120 -9.58 -11.81 -6.47
CA LEU A 120 -10.06 -11.18 -7.71
C LEU A 120 -9.02 -10.18 -8.25
N SER A 121 -8.31 -9.46 -7.37
CA SER A 121 -7.18 -8.61 -7.72
C SER A 121 -6.06 -9.42 -8.36
N VAL A 122 -5.71 -10.62 -7.86
CA VAL A 122 -4.73 -11.50 -8.52
C VAL A 122 -5.15 -11.81 -9.96
N VAL A 123 -6.43 -12.12 -10.19
CA VAL A 123 -6.95 -12.43 -11.52
C VAL A 123 -6.84 -11.22 -12.46
N LEU A 124 -7.30 -10.05 -12.01
CA LEU A 124 -7.29 -8.81 -12.81
C LEU A 124 -5.87 -8.25 -13.02
N ALA A 125 -5.00 -8.36 -12.01
CA ALA A 125 -3.64 -7.82 -12.06
C ALA A 125 -2.69 -8.68 -12.88
N THR A 126 -2.87 -10.00 -12.96
CA THR A 126 -1.95 -10.90 -13.67
C THR A 126 -1.68 -10.52 -15.14
N PRO A 127 -2.69 -10.22 -15.99
CA PRO A 127 -2.44 -9.79 -17.36
C PRO A 127 -1.70 -8.44 -17.43
N VAL A 128 -2.05 -7.49 -16.55
CA VAL A 128 -1.38 -6.17 -16.44
C VAL A 128 0.09 -6.34 -16.04
N ILE A 129 0.36 -7.10 -14.98
CA ILE A 129 1.71 -7.40 -14.50
C ILE A 129 2.53 -8.04 -15.61
N THR A 130 1.95 -8.99 -16.35
CA THR A 130 2.65 -9.70 -17.41
C THR A 130 3.11 -8.75 -18.53
N ARG A 131 2.22 -7.91 -19.06
CA ARG A 131 2.56 -6.96 -20.15
C ARG A 131 3.48 -5.83 -19.71
N ILE A 132 3.43 -5.42 -18.44
CA ILE A 132 4.36 -4.41 -17.89
C ILE A 132 5.75 -5.00 -17.70
N LEU A 133 5.85 -6.22 -17.17
CA LEU A 133 7.12 -6.90 -16.97
C LEU A 133 7.80 -7.28 -18.29
N GLU A 134 7.05 -7.55 -19.35
CA GLU A 134 7.59 -7.72 -20.72
C GLU A 134 8.30 -6.46 -21.23
N GLN A 135 7.88 -5.27 -20.83
CA GLN A 135 8.52 -4.02 -21.23
C GLN A 135 9.72 -3.68 -20.32
N ALA A 136 9.58 -3.91 -19.00
CA ALA A 136 10.64 -3.60 -18.04
C ALA A 136 11.80 -4.62 -18.05
N TYR A 137 11.50 -5.88 -18.40
CA TYR A 137 12.46 -7.00 -18.41
C TYR A 137 12.33 -7.84 -19.70
N PRO A 138 12.50 -7.26 -20.90
CA PRO A 138 12.13 -7.89 -22.17
C PRO A 138 12.83 -9.22 -22.44
N ASN A 139 14.09 -9.34 -22.01
CA ASN A 139 14.94 -10.50 -22.27
C ASN A 139 15.29 -11.31 -21.01
N ASP A 140 14.62 -11.04 -19.88
CA ASP A 140 14.92 -11.70 -18.61
C ASP A 140 13.68 -12.41 -18.08
N LEU A 141 13.45 -13.63 -18.58
CA LEU A 141 12.32 -14.46 -18.14
C LEU A 141 12.38 -14.76 -16.64
N HIS A 142 13.58 -14.94 -16.09
CA HIS A 142 13.77 -15.24 -14.68
C HIS A 142 13.26 -14.08 -13.82
N LYS A 143 13.69 -12.84 -14.10
CA LYS A 143 13.22 -11.64 -13.39
C LYS A 143 11.70 -11.47 -13.51
N ARG A 144 11.14 -11.68 -14.70
CA ARG A 144 9.68 -11.60 -14.89
C ARG A 144 8.92 -12.61 -14.00
N VAL A 145 9.43 -13.83 -13.87
CA VAL A 145 8.79 -14.87 -13.04
C VAL A 145 8.87 -14.51 -11.56
N VAL A 146 10.05 -14.14 -11.05
CA VAL A 146 10.23 -13.87 -9.61
C VAL A 146 9.50 -12.59 -9.18
N VAL A 147 9.58 -11.51 -9.98
CA VAL A 147 8.91 -10.24 -9.68
C VAL A 147 7.39 -10.43 -9.68
N ARG A 148 6.84 -11.12 -10.68
CA ARG A 148 5.40 -11.44 -10.72
C ARG A 148 4.98 -12.26 -9.51
N SER A 149 5.75 -13.28 -9.13
CA SER A 149 5.38 -14.16 -8.01
C SER A 149 5.30 -13.40 -6.68
N ILE A 150 6.28 -12.54 -6.40
CA ILE A 150 6.28 -11.68 -5.20
C ILE A 150 5.16 -10.63 -5.27
N ALA A 151 4.92 -10.03 -6.44
CA ALA A 151 3.84 -9.06 -6.60
C ALA A 151 2.48 -9.70 -6.28
N LEU A 152 2.22 -10.91 -6.79
CA LEU A 152 1.00 -11.66 -6.52
C LEU A 152 0.89 -12.10 -5.06
N GLU A 153 1.98 -12.46 -4.39
CA GLU A 153 2.00 -12.72 -2.95
C GLU A 153 1.57 -11.49 -2.15
N GLY A 154 2.11 -10.31 -2.48
CA GLY A 154 1.73 -9.05 -1.86
C GLY A 154 0.24 -8.71 -2.07
N ILE A 155 -0.25 -8.88 -3.30
CA ILE A 155 -1.66 -8.64 -3.64
C ILE A 155 -2.58 -9.60 -2.85
N VAL A 156 -2.28 -10.90 -2.85
CA VAL A 156 -3.19 -11.88 -2.22
C VAL A 156 -3.17 -11.82 -0.69
N GLY A 157 -2.08 -11.29 -0.12
CA GLY A 157 -1.85 -11.23 1.33
C GLY A 157 -2.29 -9.93 2.00
N HIS A 158 -2.58 -8.85 1.26
CA HIS A 158 -2.73 -7.51 1.84
C HIS A 158 -3.85 -7.39 2.89
N MET A 159 -4.90 -8.22 2.78
CA MET A 159 -6.01 -8.27 3.73
C MET A 159 -5.76 -9.12 4.98
N THR A 160 -4.56 -9.68 5.17
CA THR A 160 -4.20 -10.56 6.31
C THR A 160 -4.98 -11.88 6.42
N ASN A 161 -5.90 -12.16 5.49
CA ASN A 161 -6.62 -13.44 5.40
C ASN A 161 -5.73 -14.63 5.02
N ARG A 162 -4.54 -14.35 4.46
CA ARG A 162 -3.57 -15.34 4.01
C ARG A 162 -2.20 -14.98 4.58
N LYS A 163 -1.49 -16.00 5.02
CA LYS A 163 -0.12 -15.83 5.51
C LYS A 163 0.80 -15.49 4.34
N ILE A 164 1.63 -14.48 4.56
CA ILE A 164 2.71 -14.07 3.66
C ILE A 164 4.06 -14.41 4.27
N HIS A 165 5.09 -14.47 3.44
CA HIS A 165 6.41 -14.98 3.78
C HIS A 165 7.55 -14.04 3.37
N SER A 166 7.38 -13.26 2.30
CA SER A 166 8.42 -12.32 1.85
C SER A 166 8.42 -10.98 2.61
N ILE A 167 9.60 -10.34 2.67
CA ILE A 167 9.74 -8.97 3.18
C ILE A 167 8.95 -8.01 2.29
N GLU A 168 8.98 -8.24 0.99
CA GLU A 168 8.31 -7.48 -0.05
C GLU A 168 6.79 -7.53 0.12
N ALA A 169 6.19 -8.72 0.24
CA ALA A 169 4.76 -8.85 0.53
C ALA A 169 4.41 -8.23 1.89
N GLY A 170 5.27 -8.44 2.90
CA GLY A 170 5.13 -7.82 4.21
C GLY A 170 5.07 -6.31 4.18
N MET A 171 5.80 -5.70 3.25
CA MET A 171 5.81 -4.26 3.07
C MET A 171 4.46 -3.74 2.55
N ILE A 172 3.77 -4.50 1.69
CA ILE A 172 2.46 -4.11 1.15
C ILE A 172 1.42 -3.98 2.27
N LEU A 173 1.37 -4.96 3.18
CA LEU A 173 0.43 -4.94 4.32
C LEU A 173 0.64 -3.67 5.16
N VAL A 174 1.88 -3.37 5.51
CA VAL A 174 2.18 -2.23 6.39
C VAL A 174 1.93 -0.92 5.64
N ALA A 175 2.34 -0.81 4.38
CA ALA A 175 2.14 0.38 3.56
C ALA A 175 0.65 0.70 3.33
N ASP A 176 -0.17 -0.32 3.11
CA ASP A 176 -1.64 -0.19 3.00
C ASP A 176 -2.25 0.18 4.35
N GLY A 177 -1.82 -0.46 5.44
CA GLY A 177 -2.20 -0.08 6.80
C GLY A 177 -1.89 1.38 7.14
N CYS A 178 -0.78 1.93 6.63
CA CYS A 178 -0.38 3.32 6.88
C CYS A 178 -1.21 4.36 6.13
N ASP A 179 -1.90 4.01 5.05
CA ASP A 179 -2.77 4.98 4.39
C ASP A 179 -4.15 4.98 5.07
N MET A 180 -4.24 5.77 6.15
CA MET A 180 -5.41 5.86 7.01
C MET A 180 -5.78 7.30 7.38
N GLU A 181 -5.14 8.29 6.76
CA GLU A 181 -5.41 9.71 7.01
C GLU A 181 -6.86 10.08 6.67
N LYS A 182 -7.40 11.09 7.37
CA LYS A 182 -8.80 11.54 7.29
C LYS A 182 -9.35 11.78 5.87
N GLY A 183 -8.48 12.08 4.91
CA GLY A 183 -8.84 12.22 3.51
C GLY A 183 -9.58 11.00 2.93
N ARG A 184 -9.33 9.79 3.46
CA ARG A 184 -9.96 8.54 3.01
C ARG A 184 -11.42 8.38 3.43
N ALA A 185 -11.82 8.99 4.55
CA ALA A 185 -13.17 8.84 5.10
C ALA A 185 -14.12 9.99 4.71
N ARG A 186 -13.59 11.09 4.14
CA ARG A 186 -14.36 12.32 3.91
C ARG A 186 -15.57 12.14 2.99
N ILE A 187 -15.41 11.48 1.85
CA ILE A 187 -16.51 11.25 0.88
C ILE A 187 -17.54 10.25 1.43
N PRO A 188 -17.14 9.06 1.95
CA PRO A 188 -18.08 8.10 2.54
C PRO A 188 -18.93 8.68 3.68
N ILE A 189 -18.34 9.52 4.55
CA ILE A 189 -19.06 10.19 5.64
C ILE A 189 -20.07 11.20 5.08
N ALA A 190 -19.70 11.99 4.06
CA ALA A 190 -20.61 12.95 3.45
C ALA A 190 -21.80 12.29 2.74
N LEU A 191 -21.61 11.08 2.19
CA LEU A 191 -22.65 10.32 1.50
C LEU A 191 -23.58 9.55 2.46
N ASN A 192 -23.10 9.16 3.65
CA ASN A 192 -23.89 8.44 4.64
C ASN A 192 -24.17 9.33 5.85
N THR A 193 -25.32 9.98 5.84
CA THR A 193 -25.74 10.91 6.91
C THR A 193 -26.34 10.22 8.14
N GLU A 194 -26.72 8.93 8.04
CA GLU A 194 -27.25 8.15 9.16
C GLU A 194 -26.17 7.24 9.76
N PRO A 195 -25.92 7.33 11.08
CA PRO A 195 -24.97 6.45 11.77
C PRO A 195 -25.39 4.98 11.68
N LYS A 196 -24.46 4.11 11.27
CA LYS A 196 -24.63 2.65 11.18
C LYS A 196 -23.60 1.93 12.04
N ILE A 197 -23.95 0.70 12.45
CA ILE A 197 -23.03 -0.22 13.11
C ILE A 197 -21.81 -0.43 12.18
N GLY A 198 -20.61 -0.15 12.67
CA GLY A 198 -19.36 -0.19 11.89
C GLY A 198 -18.80 1.18 11.48
N ASP A 199 -19.52 2.29 11.69
CA ASP A 199 -19.02 3.64 11.36
C ASP A 199 -17.83 4.09 12.22
N ILE A 200 -17.50 3.36 13.29
CA ILE A 200 -16.29 3.58 14.08
C ILE A 200 -15.04 3.61 13.19
N HIS A 201 -14.98 2.80 12.12
CA HIS A 201 -13.86 2.83 11.16
C HIS A 201 -13.78 4.17 10.41
N LYS A 202 -14.91 4.78 10.06
CA LYS A 202 -14.94 6.07 9.35
C LYS A 202 -14.57 7.21 10.30
N TYR A 203 -15.16 7.24 11.49
CA TYR A 203 -14.89 8.30 12.48
C TYR A 203 -13.46 8.26 13.01
N SER A 204 -12.93 7.06 13.30
CA SER A 204 -11.54 6.90 13.73
C SER A 204 -10.55 7.30 12.63
N ALA A 205 -10.75 6.87 11.38
CA ALA A 205 -9.92 7.33 10.25
C ALA A 205 -10.01 8.85 10.06
N ASN A 206 -11.18 9.46 10.24
CA ASN A 206 -11.37 10.91 10.14
C ASN A 206 -10.63 11.70 11.23
N SER A 207 -10.23 11.06 12.33
CA SER A 207 -9.43 11.68 13.38
C SER A 207 -7.92 11.62 13.12
N ILE A 208 -7.45 10.77 12.18
CA ILE A 208 -6.03 10.68 11.83
C ILE A 208 -5.64 11.88 10.96
N GLU A 209 -4.73 12.70 11.48
CA GLU A 209 -4.28 13.94 10.86
C GLU A 209 -3.10 13.71 9.91
N SER A 210 -2.11 12.93 10.35
CA SER A 210 -0.97 12.53 9.52
C SER A 210 -0.44 11.14 9.88
N VAL A 211 0.12 10.48 8.88
CA VAL A 211 0.95 9.28 9.06
C VAL A 211 2.31 9.52 8.42
N ASP A 212 3.31 9.70 9.27
CA ASP A 212 4.69 9.94 8.84
C ASP A 212 5.50 8.65 8.88
N ILE A 213 6.26 8.40 7.81
CA ILE A 213 7.14 7.25 7.63
C ILE A 213 8.56 7.76 7.45
N GLU A 214 9.41 7.51 8.42
CA GLU A 214 10.78 8.02 8.48
C GLU A 214 11.77 6.98 9.01
N ALA A 215 13.06 7.31 9.01
CA ALA A 215 14.07 6.47 9.64
C ALA A 215 13.86 6.46 11.16
N GLY A 216 13.88 5.27 11.76
CA GLY A 216 13.80 5.11 13.22
C GLY A 216 15.15 5.23 13.91
N GLU A 217 15.09 5.27 15.24
CA GLU A 217 16.28 5.37 16.10
C GLU A 217 16.82 3.98 16.48
N GLU A 218 15.92 3.02 16.73
CA GLU A 218 16.23 1.65 17.12
C GLU A 218 16.02 0.65 15.96
N LYS A 219 15.01 0.89 15.11
CA LYS A 219 14.65 0.05 13.97
C LYS A 219 14.60 0.87 12.68
N PRO A 220 14.82 0.24 11.51
CA PRO A 220 14.91 0.95 10.23
C PRO A 220 13.71 1.84 9.88
N ILE A 221 12.49 1.40 10.22
CA ILE A 221 11.25 2.07 9.85
C ILE A 221 10.58 2.58 11.12
N LYS A 222 10.36 3.89 11.19
CA LYS A 222 9.53 4.52 12.21
C LYS A 222 8.26 5.05 11.58
N ILE A 223 7.14 4.62 12.13
CA ILE A 223 5.81 5.08 11.76
C ILE A 223 5.30 5.94 12.91
N VAL A 224 4.93 7.18 12.60
CA VAL A 224 4.37 8.13 13.55
C VAL A 224 2.98 8.51 13.09
N VAL A 225 1.98 8.27 13.94
CA VAL A 225 0.59 8.65 13.65
C VAL A 225 0.15 9.76 14.60
N GLU A 226 -0.25 10.89 14.02
CA GLU A 226 -0.83 12.01 14.77
C GLU A 226 -2.34 12.06 14.54
N MET A 227 -3.10 12.28 15.61
CA MET A 227 -4.56 12.31 15.57
C MET A 227 -5.14 13.48 16.36
N SER A 228 -6.34 13.91 15.99
CA SER A 228 -7.06 15.01 16.65
C SER A 228 -7.87 14.55 17.86
N SER A 229 -8.16 13.25 18.00
CA SER A 229 -8.84 12.67 19.16
C SER A 229 -8.49 11.21 19.38
N ASP A 230 -8.72 10.71 20.60
CA ASP A 230 -8.39 9.33 21.01
C ASP A 230 -9.13 8.25 20.19
N VAL A 231 -10.22 8.61 19.52
CA VAL A 231 -10.96 7.68 18.63
C VAL A 231 -10.05 7.13 17.53
N GLY A 232 -9.00 7.86 17.16
CA GLY A 232 -8.00 7.43 16.16
C GLY A 232 -7.21 6.20 16.57
N PHE A 233 -7.07 5.91 17.87
CA PHE A 233 -6.38 4.71 18.33
C PHE A 233 -7.02 3.43 17.81
N PHE A 234 -8.32 3.44 17.51
CA PHE A 234 -8.99 2.32 16.88
C PHE A 234 -8.38 1.93 15.51
N GLN A 235 -7.95 2.90 14.68
CA GLN A 235 -7.23 2.58 13.44
C GLN A 235 -5.88 1.93 13.70
N ILE A 236 -5.20 2.35 14.77
CA ILE A 236 -3.91 1.79 15.14
C ILE A 236 -4.07 0.35 15.61
N GLU A 237 -4.98 0.12 16.56
CA GLU A 237 -5.12 -1.14 17.27
C GLU A 237 -5.83 -2.21 16.43
N GLU A 238 -6.89 -1.85 15.70
CA GLU A 238 -7.67 -2.81 14.91
C GLU A 238 -7.19 -2.98 13.47
N VAL A 239 -6.50 -1.99 12.89
CA VAL A 239 -6.09 -2.03 11.48
C VAL A 239 -4.57 -2.19 11.37
N LEU A 240 -3.80 -1.17 11.77
CA LEU A 240 -2.36 -1.15 11.50
C LEU A 240 -1.58 -2.21 12.29
N ILE A 241 -1.84 -2.35 13.59
CA ILE A 241 -1.16 -3.34 14.43
C ILE A 241 -1.45 -4.75 13.95
N HIS A 242 -2.67 -5.04 13.52
CA HIS A 242 -3.00 -6.35 12.96
C HIS A 242 -2.17 -6.65 11.71
N LYS A 243 -2.07 -5.69 10.78
CA LYS A 243 -1.23 -5.82 9.57
C LYS A 243 0.25 -5.95 9.89
N VAL A 244 0.76 -5.15 10.82
CA VAL A 244 2.16 -5.23 11.27
C VAL A 244 2.44 -6.59 11.93
N ASN A 245 1.55 -7.09 12.79
CA ASN A 245 1.71 -8.39 13.45
C ASN A 245 1.71 -9.57 12.48
N SER A 246 0.97 -9.46 11.38
CA SER A 246 0.90 -10.46 10.32
C SER A 246 2.03 -10.34 9.29
N SER A 247 2.93 -9.36 9.45
CA SER A 247 3.96 -9.04 8.47
C SER A 247 5.37 -9.53 8.89
N PRO A 248 6.13 -10.17 7.99
CA PRO A 248 7.55 -10.46 8.19
C PRO A 248 8.42 -9.22 8.45
N VAL A 249 7.93 -8.01 8.17
CA VAL A 249 8.68 -6.77 8.39
C VAL A 249 8.54 -6.20 9.82
N LYS A 250 7.70 -6.80 10.67
CA LYS A 250 7.52 -6.38 12.08
C LYS A 250 8.82 -6.12 12.85
N PRO A 251 9.86 -6.96 12.77
CA PRO A 251 11.09 -6.74 13.53
C PRO A 251 11.79 -5.42 13.20
N TYR A 252 11.47 -4.80 12.05
CA TYR A 252 12.09 -3.58 11.55
C TYR A 252 11.24 -2.31 11.75
N ILE A 253 10.13 -2.41 12.50
CA ILE A 253 9.19 -1.31 12.71
C ILE A 253 9.17 -0.84 14.16
N GLU A 254 9.33 0.46 14.35
CA GLU A 254 8.84 1.21 15.51
C GLU A 254 7.53 1.90 15.15
N LEU A 255 6.57 1.88 16.08
CA LEU A 255 5.25 2.48 15.87
C LEU A 255 4.89 3.38 17.05
N TYR A 256 4.67 4.66 16.77
CA TYR A 256 4.23 5.66 17.73
C TYR A 256 2.89 6.24 17.27
N ALA A 257 1.95 6.43 18.20
CA ALA A 257 0.73 7.15 17.90
C ALA A 257 0.29 8.01 19.09
N GLY A 258 -0.28 9.19 18.82
CA GLY A 258 -0.79 10.05 19.89
C GLY A 258 -1.64 11.21 19.42
N VAL A 259 -2.42 11.75 20.35
CA VAL A 259 -3.20 12.97 20.14
C VAL A 259 -2.26 14.18 20.08
N ILE A 260 -2.52 15.09 19.14
CA ILE A 260 -1.74 16.33 18.98
C ILE A 260 -1.67 17.08 20.31
N GLY A 261 -0.46 17.46 20.72
CA GLY A 261 -0.19 18.14 21.99
C GLY A 261 -0.07 17.23 23.21
N GLN A 262 -0.19 15.91 23.05
CA GLN A 262 -0.01 14.92 24.13
C GLN A 262 1.21 14.02 23.88
N PRO A 263 1.74 13.35 24.92
CA PRO A 263 2.76 12.32 24.75
C PRO A 263 2.28 11.19 23.83
N LYS A 264 3.14 10.77 22.89
CA LYS A 264 2.83 9.65 21.98
C LYS A 264 3.02 8.31 22.70
N LYS A 265 2.07 7.40 22.51
CA LYS A 265 2.17 6.00 22.94
C LYS A 265 3.08 5.23 21.97
N ARG A 266 4.04 4.49 22.52
CA ARG A 266 4.89 3.56 21.75
C ARG A 266 4.25 2.17 21.77
N TYR A 267 4.05 1.60 20.58
CA TYR A 267 3.48 0.26 20.40
C TYR A 267 4.54 -0.80 20.08
N LEU A 268 5.62 -0.43 19.38
CA LEU A 268 6.69 -1.32 18.91
C LEU A 268 8.07 -0.68 19.03
#